data_AF-A0A0J5JI33-F1
#
_entry.id   AF-A0A0J5JI33-F1
#
_cell.length_a   1.000
_cell.length_b   1.000
_cell.length_c   1.000
_cell.angle_alpha   90.00
_cell.angle_beta   90.00
_cell.angle_gamma   90.00
#
_symmetry.space_group_name_H-M   'P 1'
#
loop_
_entity.id
_entity.type
_entity.pdbx_description
1 polymer ?
#
loop_
_entity_poly.entity_id
_entity_poly.type
_entity_poly.pdbx_seq_one_letter_code
_entity_poly.pdbx_strand_id
1 'polypeptide(L)'
;AFAQDASFLVLDEPTNHLDIHHQLHMLDVIRASNVTVLTALHDLNLAAAYCDKLFVMKDGNLVTNGTPKQVLTEELLQDVFQVKAKVLSHPETNKVHLMYISDGMSEDIRYQRFKQFLQK
;
A
#
# COMPACT_ATOMS: atom_id res chain seq x y z
N ALA A 1 16.26 8.95 -13.95
CA ALA A 1 15.43 10.16 -14.04
C ALA A 1 15.83 11.29 -13.06
N PHE A 2 16.96 11.19 -12.34
CA PHE A 2 17.50 12.28 -11.49
C PHE A 2 18.34 13.29 -12.31
N ALA A 3 17.81 13.78 -13.44
CA ALA A 3 18.61 14.54 -14.40
C ALA A 3 18.43 16.08 -14.32
N GLN A 4 17.52 16.59 -13.50
CA GLN A 4 17.22 18.03 -13.41
C GLN A 4 16.84 18.36 -11.97
N ASP A 5 17.19 19.56 -11.49
CA ASP A 5 16.84 20.15 -10.18
C ASP A 5 15.32 20.27 -9.97
N ALA A 6 14.60 19.15 -10.07
CA ALA A 6 13.16 19.09 -9.97
C ALA A 6 12.78 19.22 -8.49
N SER A 7 12.17 20.34 -8.12
CA SER A 7 11.68 20.55 -6.75
C SER A 7 10.47 19.67 -6.40
N PHE A 8 9.84 19.05 -7.42
CA PHE A 8 8.67 18.19 -7.31
C PHE A 8 8.78 16.99 -8.25
N LEU A 9 8.53 15.79 -7.72
CA LEU A 9 8.58 14.54 -8.46
C LEU A 9 7.20 13.86 -8.41
N VAL A 10 6.66 13.52 -9.58
CA VAL A 10 5.45 12.68 -9.68
C VAL A 10 5.86 11.30 -10.17
N LEU A 11 5.49 10.28 -9.41
CA LEU A 11 5.79 8.89 -9.72
C LEU A 11 4.48 8.11 -9.81
N ASP A 12 4.26 7.46 -10.95
CA ASP A 12 3.15 6.53 -11.11
C ASP A 12 3.69 5.11 -10.98
N GLU A 13 3.23 4.38 -9.97
CA GLU A 13 3.66 3.02 -9.63
C GLU A 13 5.18 2.75 -9.78
N PRO A 14 6.07 3.52 -9.13
CA PRO A 14 7.50 3.45 -9.41
C PRO A 14 8.13 2.11 -9.01
N THR A 15 7.44 1.30 -8.21
CA THR A 15 7.88 0.00 -7.70
C THR A 15 7.52 -1.17 -8.62
N ASN A 16 6.73 -0.95 -9.67
CA ASN A 16 6.23 -2.05 -10.52
C ASN A 16 7.39 -2.72 -11.30
N HIS A 17 7.37 -4.04 -11.44
CA HIS A 17 8.42 -4.88 -12.05
C HIS A 17 9.79 -4.93 -11.33
N LEU A 18 9.93 -4.35 -10.13
CA LEU A 18 11.13 -4.45 -9.31
C LEU A 18 10.98 -5.54 -8.23
N ASP A 19 12.08 -6.20 -7.87
CA ASP A 19 12.11 -7.04 -6.66
C ASP A 19 12.06 -6.17 -5.38
N ILE A 20 11.72 -6.80 -4.25
CA ILE A 20 11.54 -6.11 -2.96
C ILE A 20 12.77 -5.27 -2.57
N HIS A 21 13.98 -5.78 -2.81
CA HIS A 21 15.20 -5.07 -2.46
C HIS A 21 15.34 -3.77 -3.27
N HIS A 22 15.16 -3.84 -4.59
CA HIS A 22 15.25 -2.68 -5.47
C HIS A 22 14.12 -1.67 -5.21
N GLN A 23 12.91 -2.14 -4.88
CA GLN A 23 11.80 -1.27 -4.48
C GLN A 23 12.15 -0.43 -3.24
N LEU A 24 12.61 -1.09 -2.17
CA LEU A 24 12.99 -0.42 -0.92
C LEU A 24 14.14 0.55 -1.15
N HIS A 25 15.18 0.11 -1.87
CA HIS A 25 16.32 0.96 -2.18
C HIS A 25 15.92 2.23 -2.96
N MET A 26 15.05 2.09 -3.96
CA MET A 26 14.56 3.24 -4.71
C MET A 26 13.77 4.21 -3.82
N LEU A 27 12.89 3.69 -2.95
CA LEU A 27 12.13 4.51 -2.02
C LEU A 27 13.03 5.21 -0.98
N ASP A 28 14.10 4.55 -0.53
CA ASP A 28 15.11 5.16 0.36
C ASP A 28 15.85 6.31 -0.34
N VAL A 29 16.26 6.13 -1.60
CA VAL A 29 16.90 7.18 -2.40
C VAL A 29 15.96 8.37 -2.60
N ILE A 30 14.69 8.11 -2.93
CA ILE A 30 13.67 9.16 -3.08
C ILE A 30 13.50 9.92 -1.76
N ARG A 31 13.38 9.20 -0.63
CA ARG A 31 13.23 9.81 0.69
C ARG A 31 14.44 10.68 1.07
N ALA A 32 15.64 10.32 0.65
CA ALA A 32 16.87 11.08 0.90
C ALA A 32 17.03 12.31 -0.01
N SER A 33 16.31 12.38 -1.14
CA SER A 33 16.52 13.40 -2.17
C SER A 33 16.01 14.81 -1.83
N ASN A 34 15.35 14.99 -0.68
CA ASN A 34 14.85 16.27 -0.15
C ASN A 34 13.95 17.07 -1.11
N VAL A 35 13.37 16.40 -2.11
CA VAL A 35 12.36 16.97 -3.02
C VAL A 35 10.96 16.56 -2.56
N THR A 36 9.95 17.36 -2.92
CA THR A 36 8.56 16.96 -2.66
C THR A 36 8.15 15.89 -3.65
N VAL A 37 7.61 14.76 -3.17
CA VAL A 37 7.22 13.63 -4.03
C VAL A 37 5.73 13.32 -3.87
N LEU A 38 5.04 13.23 -5.00
CA LEU A 38 3.71 12.66 -5.11
C LEU A 38 3.84 11.30 -5.82
N THR A 39 3.47 10.22 -5.14
CA THR A 39 3.60 8.87 -5.70
C THR A 39 2.31 8.08 -5.52
N ALA A 40 1.96 7.29 -6.54
CA ALA A 40 0.91 6.28 -6.45
C ALA A 40 1.54 4.93 -6.07
N LEU A 41 1.08 4.33 -4.96
CA LEU A 41 1.55 3.04 -4.46
C LEU A 41 0.37 2.09 -4.29
N HIS A 42 0.52 0.86 -4.75
CA HIS A 42 -0.49 -0.21 -4.58
C HIS A 42 -0.29 -1.01 -3.30
N ASP A 43 0.93 -0.99 -2.75
CA ASP A 43 1.23 -1.65 -1.48
C ASP A 43 1.02 -0.68 -0.31
N LEU A 44 0.04 -0.98 0.52
CA LEU A 44 -0.32 -0.15 1.67
C LEU A 44 0.74 -0.17 2.78
N ASN A 45 1.52 -1.25 2.91
CA ASN A 45 2.62 -1.31 3.87
C ASN A 45 3.79 -0.44 3.42
N LEU A 46 4.12 -0.44 2.11
CA LEU A 46 5.10 0.50 1.57
C LEU A 46 4.63 1.95 1.73
N ALA A 47 3.36 2.25 1.42
CA ALA A 47 2.79 3.57 1.62
C ALA A 47 2.86 4.01 3.10
N ALA A 48 2.51 3.11 4.03
CA ALA A 48 2.61 3.36 5.46
C ALA A 48 4.05 3.63 5.94
N ALA A 49 5.01 2.93 5.35
CA ALA A 49 6.42 3.04 5.73
C ALA A 49 7.12 4.26 5.12
N TYR A 50 6.74 4.70 3.92
CA TYR A 50 7.52 5.70 3.19
C TYR A 50 6.84 7.06 3.03
N CYS A 51 5.51 7.13 3.05
CA CYS A 51 4.79 8.38 2.87
C CYS A 51 4.57 9.12 4.19
N ASP A 52 4.78 10.43 4.18
CA ASP A 52 4.48 11.28 5.33
C ASP A 52 2.98 11.63 5.39
N LYS A 53 2.31 11.64 4.23
CA LYS A 53 0.87 11.87 4.07
C LYS A 53 0.28 10.91 3.03
N LEU A 54 -0.92 10.41 3.29
CA LEU A 54 -1.70 9.57 2.39
C LEU A 54 -2.96 10.29 1.92
N PHE A 55 -3.36 9.98 0.69
CA PHE A 55 -4.63 10.37 0.10
C PHE A 55 -5.30 9.10 -0.42
N VAL A 56 -6.49 8.81 0.10
CA VAL A 56 -7.23 7.60 -0.28
C VAL A 56 -8.36 7.99 -1.21
N MET A 57 -8.38 7.39 -2.40
CA MET A 57 -9.39 7.64 -3.42
C MET A 57 -10.26 6.40 -3.63
N LYS A 58 -11.56 6.62 -3.85
CA LYS A 58 -12.53 5.58 -4.22
C LYS A 58 -13.51 6.18 -5.23
N ASP A 59 -13.74 5.47 -6.34
CA ASP A 59 -14.67 5.89 -7.40
C ASP A 59 -14.45 7.34 -7.87
N GLY A 60 -13.19 7.73 -8.05
CA GLY A 60 -12.79 9.08 -8.50
C GLY A 60 -12.88 10.19 -7.43
N ASN A 61 -13.29 9.87 -6.20
CA ASN A 61 -13.45 10.84 -5.12
C ASN A 61 -12.41 10.63 -4.01
N LEU A 62 -11.96 11.74 -3.40
CA LEU A 62 -11.11 11.69 -2.21
C LEU A 62 -11.94 11.30 -0.99
N VAL A 63 -11.68 10.12 -0.42
CA VAL A 63 -12.38 9.61 0.77
C VAL A 63 -11.81 10.21 2.04
N THR A 64 -10.48 10.22 2.16
CA THR A 64 -9.77 10.79 3.32
C THR A 64 -8.33 11.13 2.98
N ASN A 65 -7.71 11.95 3.82
CA ASN A 65 -6.28 12.26 3.75
C ASN A 65 -5.71 12.59 5.12
N GLY A 66 -4.42 12.33 5.33
CA GLY A 66 -3.76 12.51 6.61
C GLY A 66 -2.47 11.72 6.72
N THR A 67 -1.89 11.66 7.92
CA THR A 67 -0.73 10.78 8.17
C THR A 67 -1.13 9.30 8.02
N PRO A 68 -0.19 8.37 7.75
CA PRO A 68 -0.49 6.95 7.72
C PRO A 68 -1.26 6.43 8.93
N LYS A 69 -0.92 6.92 10.13
CA LYS A 69 -1.59 6.54 11.39
C LYS A 69 -3.03 7.02 11.50
N GLN A 70 -3.36 8.15 10.89
CA GLN A 70 -4.72 8.69 10.88
C GLN A 70 -5.59 8.05 9.79
N VAL A 71 -4.98 7.68 8.67
CA VAL A 71 -5.69 7.19 7.48
C VAL A 71 -5.88 5.68 7.51
N LEU A 72 -4.84 4.91 7.85
CA LEU A 72 -4.87 3.45 7.77
C LEU A 72 -5.47 2.85 9.06
N THR A 73 -6.79 2.96 9.21
CA THR A 73 -7.55 2.30 10.29
C THR A 73 -8.15 0.97 9.82
N GLU A 74 -8.49 0.09 10.77
CA GLU A 74 -9.15 -1.18 10.45
C GLU A 74 -10.48 -0.96 9.72
N GLU A 75 -11.26 0.07 10.10
CA GLU A 75 -12.51 0.39 9.42
C GLU A 75 -12.27 0.84 7.97
N LEU A 76 -11.29 1.72 7.73
CA LEU A 76 -11.00 2.19 6.38
C LEU A 76 -10.53 1.06 5.47
N LEU A 77 -9.69 0.16 5.98
CA LEU A 77 -9.23 -1.02 5.22
C LEU A 77 -10.40 -1.93 4.85
N GLN A 78 -11.37 -2.09 5.75
CA GLN A 78 -12.57 -2.88 5.49
C GLN A 78 -13.50 -2.19 4.47
N ASP A 79 -13.76 -0.89 4.61
CA ASP A 79 -14.78 -0.18 3.83
C ASP A 79 -14.31 0.26 2.43
N VAL A 80 -13.02 0.59 2.31
CA VAL A 80 -12.43 1.07 1.05
C VAL A 80 -11.74 -0.06 0.31
N PHE A 81 -10.87 -0.80 0.99
CA PHE A 81 -10.04 -1.84 0.36
C PHE A 81 -10.66 -3.23 0.42
N GLN A 82 -11.76 -3.42 1.18
CA GLN A 82 -12.43 -4.72 1.36
C GLN A 82 -11.50 -5.79 1.96
N VAL A 83 -10.54 -5.36 2.78
CA VAL A 83 -9.56 -6.22 3.43
C VAL A 83 -9.68 -6.12 4.93
N LYS A 84 -9.78 -7.27 5.60
CA LYS A 84 -9.59 -7.35 7.05
C LYS A 84 -8.11 -7.29 7.38
N ALA A 85 -7.73 -6.43 8.31
CA ALA A 85 -6.36 -6.33 8.78
C ALA A 85 -6.30 -5.86 10.23
N LYS A 86 -5.16 -6.11 10.87
CA LYS A 86 -4.77 -5.44 12.11
C LYS A 86 -3.75 -4.36 11.83
N VAL A 87 -3.95 -3.21 12.47
CA VAL A 87 -3.04 -2.07 12.39
C VAL A 87 -2.10 -2.12 13.59
N LEU A 88 -0.83 -2.40 13.32
CA LEU A 88 0.21 -2.58 14.33
C LEU A 88 1.28 -1.49 14.18
N SER A 89 2.10 -1.34 15.21
CA SER A 89 3.33 -0.54 15.14
C SER A 89 4.50 -1.46 14.81
N HIS A 90 5.29 -1.12 13.81
CA HIS A 90 6.50 -1.86 13.48
C HIS A 90 7.49 -1.76 14.65
N PRO A 91 8.02 -2.88 15.17
CA PRO A 91 8.79 -2.89 16.42
C PRO A 91 10.07 -2.06 16.35
N GLU A 92 10.72 -2.00 15.17
CA GLU A 92 11.97 -1.24 15.01
C GLU A 92 11.78 0.22 14.59
N THR A 93 10.75 0.52 13.80
CA THR A 93 10.61 1.84 13.15
C THR A 93 9.46 2.67 13.72
N ASN A 94 8.60 2.07 14.55
CA ASN A 94 7.35 2.64 15.06
C ASN A 94 6.37 3.14 13.98
N LYS A 95 6.61 2.78 12.71
CA LYS A 95 5.71 3.11 11.61
C LYS A 95 4.51 2.15 11.61
N VAL A 96 3.44 2.58 10.96
CA VAL A 96 2.24 1.75 10.80
C VAL A 96 2.60 0.51 9.98
N HIS A 97 2.16 -0.66 10.44
CA HIS A 97 2.28 -1.93 9.73
C HIS A 97 0.92 -2.62 9.72
N LEU A 98 0.50 -3.09 8.54
CA LEU A 98 -0.75 -3.78 8.31
C LEU A 98 -0.50 -5.29 8.29
N MET A 99 -1.11 -6.00 9.24
CA MET A 99 -1.15 -7.45 9.25
C MET A 99 -2.49 -7.90 8.67
N TYR A 100 -2.47 -8.32 7.40
CA TYR A 100 -3.66 -8.77 6.71
C TYR A 100 -4.19 -10.09 7.28
N ILE A 101 -5.49 -10.16 7.53
CA ILE A 101 -6.17 -11.37 7.97
C ILE A 101 -6.80 -12.01 6.75
N SER A 102 -6.20 -13.09 6.28
CA SER A 102 -6.84 -13.98 5.32
C SER A 102 -7.57 -15.07 6.09
N ASP A 103 -8.88 -14.90 6.25
CA ASP A 103 -9.79 -15.98 6.63
C ASP A 103 -9.75 -16.99 5.47
N GLY A 104 -8.75 -17.89 5.46
CA GLY A 104 -8.57 -18.87 4.39
C GLY A 104 -9.91 -19.51 4.06
N MET A 105 -10.28 -19.57 2.77
CA MET A 105 -11.61 -20.02 2.37
C MET A 105 -11.96 -21.33 3.10
N SER A 106 -13.15 -21.39 3.71
CA SER A 106 -13.67 -22.65 4.27
C SER A 106 -13.54 -23.76 3.21
N GLU A 107 -13.16 -24.96 3.65
CA GLU A 107 -12.88 -26.09 2.75
C GLU A 107 -14.04 -26.34 1.76
N ASP A 108 -15.28 -26.16 2.21
CA ASP A 108 -16.48 -26.26 1.37
C ASP A 108 -16.50 -25.29 0.19
N ILE A 109 -16.16 -24.01 0.41
CA ILE A 109 -16.19 -23.00 -0.66
C ILE A 109 -15.04 -23.24 -1.66
N ARG A 110 -13.89 -23.69 -1.16
CA ARG A 110 -12.73 -24.03 -1.99
C ARG A 110 -13.04 -25.19 -2.94
N TYR A 111 -13.69 -26.24 -2.42
CA TYR A 111 -14.09 -27.41 -3.21
C TYR A 111 -15.12 -27.08 -4.30
N GLN A 112 -16.14 -26.28 -3.97
CA GLN A 112 -17.19 -25.91 -4.92
C GLN A 112 -16.65 -25.05 -6.08
N ARG A 113 -15.78 -24.06 -5.79
CA ARG A 113 -15.14 -23.26 -6.84
C ARG A 113 -14.13 -24.05 -7.68
N PHE A 114 -13.38 -24.97 -7.07
CA PHE A 114 -12.47 -25.83 -7.81
C PHE A 114 -13.21 -26.76 -8.78
N LYS A 115 -14.36 -27.34 -8.36
CA LYS A 115 -15.24 -28.11 -9.27
C LYS A 115 -15.79 -27.26 -10.41
N GLN A 116 -16.18 -26.00 -10.14
CA GLN A 116 -16.67 -25.09 -11.17
C GLN A 116 -15.58 -24.69 -12.18
N PHE A 117 -14.31 -24.65 -11.75
CA PHE A 117 -13.16 -24.36 -12.61
C PHE A 117 -12.76 -25.57 -13.48
N LEU A 118 -12.85 -26.80 -12.96
CA LEU A 118 -12.57 -28.04 -13.71
C LEU A 118 -13.66 -28.45 -14.70
N GLN A 119 -14.83 -27.82 -14.66
CA GLN A 119 -15.95 -28.06 -15.58
C GLN A 119 -16.00 -27.05 -16.75
N LYS A 120 -14.95 -26.25 -16.94
CA LYS A 120 -14.73 -25.41 -18.13
C LYS A 120 -13.51 -25.91 -18.90
#